data_AF-A0A1V8SL76-F1
#
_entry.id   AF-A0A1V8SL76-F1
#
_cell.length_a   1.000
_cell.length_b   1.000
_cell.length_c   1.000
_cell.angle_alpha   90.00
_cell.angle_beta   90.00
_cell.angle_gamma   90.00
#
_symmetry.space_group_name_H-M   'P 1'
#
loop_
_entity.id
_entity.type
_entity.pdbx_description
1 polymer ?
#
loop_
_entity_poly.entity_id
_entity_poly.type
_entity_poly.pdbx_seq_one_letter_code
_entity_poly.pdbx_strand_id
1 'polypeptide(L)'
;MGHEELPKYTPVETTEPKKQPGRSRPHRRHRRRAFRLVFLAFLAYSLYSYWNPRPLNISFRDGSPKTLNVAKLQQDYAVCAKLRSVPSDPSGRRSKNARWNGSPATLIKNTTIWTGEAVHGNHSWVSGDVLLQYGLITQVASHIATADLPDDIVIHDGTGRMLTSGIIDMHSHTGVDSLPNSRGGEDTNELSSDTTPYVRSIDGFNPLDPQIQIIKSGGVTTSLILPGSGNNIGGEAYVLKHAVGPLNGRSEISADDMLADPDRNWRYMKMACGENAKRVYGHVGRHFGPFSRLGEAWYFRHAFEQARSYNQKQDDWCAAADQFGAEAMQDYLPTELEWE
;
A
#
# COMPACT_ATOMS: atom_id res chain seq x y z
N MET A 1 -5.76 -4.70 -39.03
CA MET A 1 -7.13 -4.23 -38.77
C MET A 1 -7.26 -4.11 -37.25
N GLY A 2 -7.46 -2.98 -36.59
CA GLY A 2 -7.42 -1.55 -36.87
C GLY A 2 -7.45 -0.92 -35.47
N HIS A 3 -6.54 0.02 -35.17
CA HIS A 3 -6.53 0.71 -33.88
C HIS A 3 -7.73 1.68 -33.82
N GLU A 4 -8.70 1.41 -32.96
CA GLU A 4 -9.81 2.33 -32.69
C GLU A 4 -9.35 3.39 -31.69
N GLU A 5 -9.03 4.58 -32.20
CA GLU A 5 -8.85 5.80 -31.39
C GLU A 5 -10.20 6.22 -30.78
N LEU A 6 -10.18 6.60 -29.50
CA LEU A 6 -11.32 7.23 -28.81
C LEU A 6 -11.75 8.54 -29.52
N PRO A 7 -13.05 8.88 -29.53
CA PRO A 7 -13.55 10.02 -30.28
C PRO A 7 -13.02 11.36 -29.74
N LYS A 8 -12.54 12.22 -30.65
CA LYS A 8 -12.10 13.59 -30.36
C LYS A 8 -13.30 14.54 -30.30
N TYR A 9 -13.33 15.36 -29.26
CA TYR A 9 -14.35 16.38 -29.03
C TYR A 9 -14.29 17.50 -30.09
N THR A 10 -15.42 17.78 -30.76
CA THR A 10 -15.58 18.92 -31.66
C THR A 10 -16.21 20.10 -30.91
N PRO A 11 -15.65 21.32 -30.96
CA PRO A 11 -16.31 22.50 -30.40
C PRO A 11 -17.54 22.87 -31.24
N VAL A 12 -18.61 23.28 -30.57
CA VAL A 12 -19.84 23.79 -31.18
C VAL A 12 -19.56 25.10 -31.95
N GLU A 13 -20.00 25.17 -33.20
CA GLU A 13 -19.96 26.39 -34.02
C GLU A 13 -20.74 27.52 -33.35
N THR A 14 -20.05 28.62 -33.04
CA THR A 14 -20.66 29.86 -32.58
C THR A 14 -21.35 30.55 -33.77
N THR A 15 -22.67 30.68 -33.70
CA THR A 15 -23.46 31.49 -34.63
C THR A 15 -23.09 32.97 -34.53
N GLU A 16 -22.67 33.56 -35.65
CA GLU A 16 -22.42 34.99 -35.77
C GLU A 16 -23.70 35.82 -35.56
N PRO A 17 -23.65 36.95 -34.82
CA PRO A 17 -24.78 37.86 -34.76
C PRO A 17 -24.84 38.78 -35.99
N LYS A 18 -26.02 38.84 -36.61
CA LYS A 18 -26.38 39.73 -37.74
C LYS A 18 -26.05 41.19 -37.46
N LYS A 19 -25.36 41.83 -38.42
CA LYS A 19 -25.13 43.28 -38.49
C LYS A 19 -26.43 44.05 -38.74
N GLN A 20 -26.71 45.06 -37.91
CA GLN A 20 -27.62 46.18 -38.24
C GLN A 20 -26.80 47.46 -38.54
N PRO A 21 -27.30 48.37 -39.40
CA PRO A 21 -26.52 49.48 -39.90
C PRO A 21 -26.53 50.71 -38.98
N GLY A 22 -25.36 51.35 -38.89
CA GLY A 22 -25.19 52.80 -38.95
C GLY A 22 -25.82 53.68 -37.87
N ARG A 23 -25.08 53.96 -36.80
CA ARG A 23 -25.16 55.26 -36.10
C ARG A 23 -23.77 55.87 -35.96
N SER A 24 -23.59 57.03 -36.60
CA SER A 24 -22.43 57.89 -36.51
C SER A 24 -22.19 58.34 -35.06
N ARG A 25 -20.95 58.17 -34.55
CA ARG A 25 -20.54 58.66 -33.22
C ARG A 25 -19.22 59.46 -33.32
N PRO A 26 -19.15 60.68 -32.77
CA PRO A 26 -18.00 61.59 -32.90
C PRO A 26 -16.84 61.27 -31.92
N HIS A 27 -16.75 60.05 -31.37
CA HIS A 27 -15.85 59.74 -30.25
C HIS A 27 -14.45 59.19 -30.62
N ARG A 28 -14.11 59.07 -31.92
CA ARG A 28 -12.86 58.40 -32.34
C ARG A 28 -11.58 59.22 -32.09
N ARG A 29 -11.67 60.53 -31.88
CA ARG A 29 -10.50 61.42 -31.67
C ARG A 29 -9.99 61.44 -30.22
N HIS A 30 -10.88 61.33 -29.22
CA HIS A 30 -10.48 61.36 -27.80
C HIS A 30 -9.78 60.07 -27.32
N ARG A 31 -10.22 58.89 -27.80
CA ARG A 31 -9.57 57.62 -27.46
C ARG A 31 -8.11 57.54 -27.90
N ARG A 32 -7.76 58.06 -29.08
CA ARG A 32 -6.36 58.07 -29.56
C ARG A 32 -5.44 58.97 -28.72
N ARG A 33 -5.96 60.05 -28.14
CA ARG A 33 -5.20 60.93 -27.23
C ARG A 33 -4.99 60.27 -25.85
N ALA A 34 -6.03 59.62 -25.32
CA ALA A 34 -5.92 58.87 -24.07
C ALA A 34 -4.90 57.71 -24.17
N PHE A 35 -4.93 56.94 -25.25
CA PHE A 35 -3.95 55.86 -25.47
C PHE A 35 -2.50 56.37 -25.60
N ARG A 36 -2.28 57.53 -26.23
CA ARG A 36 -0.95 58.15 -26.31
C ARG A 36 -0.44 58.61 -24.94
N LEU A 37 -1.32 59.16 -24.09
CA LEU A 37 -0.95 59.58 -22.74
C LEU A 37 -0.62 58.38 -21.84
N VAL A 38 -1.38 57.30 -21.92
CA VAL A 38 -1.09 56.05 -21.19
C VAL A 38 0.23 55.44 -21.66
N PHE A 39 0.48 55.42 -22.96
CA PHE A 39 1.74 54.89 -23.51
C PHE A 39 2.95 55.73 -23.07
N LEU A 40 2.84 57.06 -23.08
CA LEU A 40 3.90 57.95 -22.59
C LEU A 40 4.12 57.81 -21.08
N ALA A 41 3.07 57.62 -20.28
CA ALA A 41 3.19 57.36 -18.84
C ALA A 41 3.90 56.02 -18.57
N PHE A 42 3.61 54.98 -19.37
CA PHE A 42 4.29 53.69 -19.27
C PHE A 42 5.77 53.80 -19.62
N LEU A 43 6.10 54.52 -20.70
CA LEU A 43 7.49 54.74 -21.13
C LEU A 43 8.28 55.55 -20.09
N ALA A 44 7.67 56.57 -19.51
CA ALA A 44 8.27 57.36 -18.42
C ALA A 44 8.48 56.50 -17.16
N TYR A 45 7.53 55.64 -16.80
CA TYR A 45 7.66 54.71 -15.68
C TYR A 45 8.77 53.68 -15.92
N SER A 46 8.86 53.11 -17.12
CA SER A 46 9.93 52.17 -17.48
C SER A 46 11.31 52.83 -17.42
N LEU A 47 11.45 54.05 -17.95
CA LEU A 47 12.70 54.82 -17.85
C LEU A 47 13.06 55.18 -16.40
N TYR A 48 12.06 55.57 -15.60
CA TYR A 48 12.24 55.81 -14.16
C TYR A 48 12.68 54.54 -13.42
N SER A 49 12.09 53.38 -13.73
CA SER A 49 12.48 52.10 -13.12
C SER A 49 13.87 51.63 -13.53
N TYR A 50 14.32 51.99 -14.74
CA TYR A 50 15.67 51.70 -15.24
C TYR A 50 16.73 52.58 -14.57
N TRP A 51 16.41 53.86 -14.31
CA TRP A 51 17.34 54.81 -13.70
C TRP A 51 17.34 54.78 -12.17
N ASN A 52 16.26 54.32 -11.54
CA ASN A 52 16.16 54.06 -10.11
C ASN A 52 15.88 52.57 -9.89
N PRO A 53 16.89 51.68 -10.04
CA PRO A 53 16.74 50.30 -9.59
C PRO A 53 16.54 50.36 -8.08
N ARG A 54 15.29 50.24 -7.63
CA ARG A 54 15.04 49.88 -6.23
C ARG A 54 15.71 48.52 -6.07
N PRO A 55 16.70 48.35 -5.18
CA PRO A 55 17.12 47.02 -4.85
C PRO A 55 15.85 46.29 -4.41
N LEU A 56 15.51 45.21 -5.10
CA LEU A 56 14.68 44.17 -4.52
C LEU A 56 15.50 43.64 -3.35
N ASN A 57 15.42 44.35 -2.22
CA ASN A 57 15.63 43.74 -0.92
C ASN A 57 14.51 42.73 -0.81
N ILE A 58 14.74 41.54 -1.38
CA ILE A 58 14.19 40.31 -0.83
C ILE A 58 14.84 40.21 0.53
N SER A 59 14.31 40.98 1.48
CA SER A 59 14.51 40.72 2.88
C SER A 59 13.90 39.34 3.07
N PHE A 60 14.74 38.30 3.09
CA PHE A 60 14.40 37.12 3.87
C PHE A 60 14.04 37.68 5.24
N ARG A 61 12.75 37.64 5.54
CA ARG A 61 12.22 38.16 6.80
C ARG A 61 12.68 37.18 7.86
N ASP A 62 13.92 37.37 8.30
CA ASP A 62 14.51 36.69 9.42
C ASP A 62 13.84 37.28 10.67
N GLY A 63 12.75 36.66 11.14
CA GLY A 63 11.92 37.35 12.12
C GLY A 63 10.59 36.73 12.54
N SER A 64 10.45 35.40 12.51
CA SER A 64 9.54 34.70 13.41
C SER A 64 10.39 33.76 14.26
N PRO A 65 10.32 33.80 15.61
CA PRO A 65 10.95 32.74 16.40
C PRO A 65 10.37 31.41 15.91
N LYS A 66 11.24 30.52 15.40
CA LYS A 66 10.84 29.17 14.97
C LYS A 66 10.26 28.47 16.20
N THR A 67 8.94 28.35 16.24
CA THR A 67 8.19 27.66 17.30
C THR A 67 8.24 26.15 17.14
N LEU A 68 8.82 25.66 16.04
CA LEU A 68 8.97 24.24 15.77
C LEU A 68 10.11 23.61 16.57
N ASN A 69 9.88 22.38 17.01
CA ASN A 69 10.87 21.59 17.71
C ASN A 69 11.91 21.07 16.72
N VAL A 70 13.15 21.54 16.85
CA VAL A 70 14.28 21.15 15.99
C VAL A 70 14.54 19.64 16.03
N ALA A 71 14.40 18.99 17.19
CA ALA A 71 14.61 17.54 17.29
C ALA A 71 13.54 16.77 16.50
N LYS A 72 12.29 17.23 16.49
CA LYS A 72 11.21 16.65 15.68
C LYS A 72 11.45 16.87 14.19
N LEU A 73 11.92 18.05 13.77
CA LEU A 73 12.30 18.32 12.37
C LEU A 73 13.42 17.38 11.89
N GLN A 74 14.42 17.13 12.73
CA GLN A 74 15.49 16.18 12.40
C GLN A 74 14.98 14.74 12.34
N GLN A 75 14.05 14.36 13.23
CA GLN A 75 13.38 13.06 13.16
C GLN A 75 12.57 12.91 11.86
N ASP A 76 11.82 13.94 11.47
CA ASP A 76 11.05 13.98 10.23
C ASP A 76 11.96 13.87 9.01
N TYR A 77 13.10 14.55 9.04
CA TYR A 77 14.09 14.44 7.98
C TYR A 77 14.68 13.04 7.86
N ALA A 78 14.91 12.35 8.99
CA ALA A 78 15.34 10.95 8.97
C ALA A 78 14.30 10.01 8.32
N VAL A 79 13.00 10.35 8.39
CA VAL A 79 11.92 9.58 7.74
C VAL A 79 11.97 9.70 6.21
N CYS A 80 12.45 10.82 5.65
CA CYS A 80 12.56 11.02 4.20
C CYS A 80 13.34 9.92 3.48
N ALA A 81 14.40 9.39 4.11
CA ALA A 81 15.16 8.28 3.55
C ALA A 81 14.31 7.01 3.40
N LYS A 82 13.41 6.75 4.35
CA LYS A 82 12.47 5.62 4.31
C LYS A 82 11.40 5.83 3.24
N LEU A 83 10.81 7.02 3.14
CA LEU A 83 9.76 7.34 2.16
C LEU A 83 10.24 7.19 0.70
N ARG A 84 11.50 7.53 0.44
CA ARG A 84 12.12 7.41 -0.89
C ARG A 84 12.62 6.01 -1.20
N SER A 85 12.63 5.11 -0.23
CA SER A 85 13.07 3.74 -0.44
C SER A 85 11.97 2.94 -1.14
N VAL A 86 12.29 2.36 -2.29
CA VAL A 86 11.39 1.42 -2.97
C VAL A 86 11.61 0.04 -2.36
N PRO A 87 10.58 -0.62 -1.82
CA PRO A 87 10.70 -1.99 -1.33
C PRO A 87 11.21 -2.91 -2.44
N SER A 88 12.21 -3.72 -2.12
CA SER A 88 12.76 -4.72 -3.03
C SER A 88 12.52 -6.12 -2.48
N ASP A 89 12.21 -7.06 -3.37
CA ASP A 89 12.12 -8.47 -3.00
C ASP A 89 13.43 -8.92 -2.32
N PRO A 90 13.35 -9.70 -1.23
CA PRO A 90 14.53 -10.32 -0.65
C PRO A 90 15.19 -11.24 -1.68
N SER A 91 16.34 -10.82 -2.19
CA SER A 91 17.17 -11.67 -3.05
C SER A 91 18.14 -12.49 -2.21
N GLY A 92 18.27 -13.79 -2.52
CA GLY A 92 19.34 -14.64 -2.00
C GLY A 92 18.88 -15.76 -1.07
N ARG A 93 19.82 -16.67 -0.76
CA ARG A 93 19.57 -17.76 0.19
C ARG A 93 19.71 -17.24 1.62
N ARG A 94 18.68 -17.47 2.44
CA ARG A 94 18.75 -17.26 3.89
C ARG A 94 19.43 -18.44 4.57
N SER A 95 20.26 -18.17 5.58
CA SER A 95 20.92 -19.21 6.41
C SER A 95 20.00 -19.74 7.51
N LYS A 96 19.01 -18.96 7.93
CA LYS A 96 18.02 -19.31 8.95
C LYS A 96 16.68 -18.61 8.66
N ASN A 97 15.58 -19.24 9.08
CA ASN A 97 14.26 -18.64 9.07
C ASN A 97 14.11 -17.67 10.26
N ALA A 98 13.64 -16.45 10.03
CA ALA A 98 13.42 -15.44 11.07
C ALA A 98 12.52 -15.95 12.21
N ARG A 99 11.59 -16.85 11.89
CA ARG A 99 10.69 -17.46 12.87
C ARG A 99 11.29 -18.66 13.60
N TRP A 100 12.47 -19.16 13.26
CA TRP A 100 13.01 -20.36 13.91
C TRP A 100 13.28 -20.11 15.40
N ASN A 101 12.66 -20.93 16.25
CA ASN A 101 12.67 -20.81 17.72
C ASN A 101 13.63 -21.80 18.41
N GLY A 102 14.62 -22.32 17.69
CA GLY A 102 15.56 -23.31 18.25
C GLY A 102 15.10 -24.76 18.13
N SER A 103 14.05 -25.05 17.34
CA SER A 103 13.62 -26.43 17.08
C SER A 103 14.76 -27.27 16.48
N PRO A 104 14.88 -28.56 16.85
CA PRO A 104 15.93 -29.45 16.32
C PRO A 104 15.79 -29.63 14.81
N ALA A 105 16.86 -30.15 14.18
CA ALA A 105 16.80 -30.57 12.79
C ALA A 105 15.74 -31.67 12.61
N THR A 106 15.12 -31.74 11.43
CA THR A 106 14.13 -32.77 11.10
C THR A 106 14.47 -33.43 9.78
N LEU A 107 14.54 -34.75 9.74
CA LEU A 107 14.72 -35.54 8.54
C LEU A 107 13.45 -36.36 8.26
N ILE A 108 12.81 -36.12 7.12
CA ILE A 108 11.69 -36.94 6.63
C ILE A 108 12.25 -37.89 5.59
N LYS A 109 12.13 -39.20 5.80
CA LYS A 109 12.71 -40.23 4.92
C LYS A 109 11.68 -40.94 4.06
N ASN A 110 12.12 -41.53 2.96
CA ASN A 110 11.37 -42.49 2.14
C ASN A 110 9.98 -41.99 1.69
N THR A 111 9.86 -40.71 1.34
CA THR A 111 8.57 -40.09 1.01
C THR A 111 8.45 -39.75 -0.48
N THR A 112 7.22 -39.67 -0.97
CA THR A 112 6.90 -39.17 -2.32
C THR A 112 6.65 -37.67 -2.26
N ILE A 113 7.61 -36.89 -2.74
CA ILE A 113 7.71 -35.44 -2.55
C ILE A 113 7.20 -34.72 -3.79
N TRP A 114 6.27 -33.79 -3.61
CA TRP A 114 5.92 -32.82 -4.65
C TRP A 114 6.88 -31.62 -4.60
N THR A 115 7.57 -31.37 -5.70
CA THR A 115 8.57 -30.29 -5.81
C THR A 115 8.03 -29.02 -6.48
N GLY A 116 6.73 -28.95 -6.77
CA GLY A 116 6.07 -27.78 -7.35
C GLY A 116 5.94 -27.80 -8.88
N GLU A 117 5.81 -26.61 -9.47
CA GLU A 117 5.71 -26.43 -10.92
C GLU A 117 7.04 -26.73 -11.61
N ALA A 118 6.94 -27.45 -12.72
CA ALA A 118 8.10 -27.86 -13.47
C ALA A 118 8.58 -26.73 -14.38
N VAL A 119 9.87 -26.42 -14.31
CA VAL A 119 10.53 -25.47 -15.23
C VAL A 119 10.41 -25.94 -16.69
N HIS A 120 10.09 -27.23 -16.94
CA HIS A 120 10.00 -27.85 -18.27
C HIS A 120 8.80 -28.79 -18.48
N GLY A 121 7.66 -28.55 -17.82
CA GLY A 121 6.36 -29.10 -18.26
C GLY A 121 5.88 -30.43 -17.66
N ASN A 122 6.61 -31.07 -16.74
CA ASN A 122 6.11 -32.22 -15.97
C ASN A 122 6.27 -31.99 -14.47
N HIS A 123 5.17 -31.75 -13.74
CA HIS A 123 5.16 -31.66 -12.27
C HIS A 123 5.98 -32.82 -11.67
N SER A 124 7.06 -32.52 -10.94
CA SER A 124 7.96 -33.55 -10.45
C SER A 124 7.52 -34.04 -9.06
N TRP A 125 6.97 -35.25 -9.06
CA TRP A 125 6.94 -36.12 -7.88
C TRP A 125 8.24 -36.91 -7.83
N VAL A 126 8.96 -36.87 -6.71
CA VAL A 126 10.22 -37.60 -6.54
C VAL A 126 10.18 -38.43 -5.26
N SER A 127 10.82 -39.59 -5.26
CA SER A 127 11.00 -40.38 -4.05
C SER A 127 12.33 -40.02 -3.39
N GLY A 128 12.32 -39.78 -2.08
CA GLY A 128 13.54 -39.49 -1.35
C GLY A 128 13.32 -38.97 0.07
N ASP A 129 14.32 -38.24 0.53
CA ASP A 129 14.44 -37.68 1.87
C ASP A 129 14.46 -36.14 1.81
N VAL A 130 13.92 -35.49 2.85
CA VAL A 130 13.92 -34.03 3.03
C VAL A 130 14.52 -33.69 4.39
N LEU A 131 15.58 -32.89 4.39
CA LEU A 131 16.21 -32.36 5.59
C LEU A 131 15.76 -30.91 5.83
N LEU A 132 15.26 -30.66 7.04
CA LEU A 132 14.92 -29.34 7.54
C LEU A 132 15.87 -28.93 8.66
N GLN A 133 16.48 -27.76 8.54
CA GLN A 133 17.36 -27.16 9.55
C GLN A 133 17.11 -25.66 9.64
N TYR A 134 17.18 -25.10 10.85
CA TYR A 134 16.99 -23.66 11.09
C TYR A 134 15.67 -23.09 10.52
N GLY A 135 14.62 -23.92 10.45
CA GLY A 135 13.32 -23.58 9.86
C GLY A 135 13.32 -23.46 8.32
N LEU A 136 14.30 -24.07 7.66
CA LEU A 136 14.50 -24.09 6.21
C LEU A 136 14.58 -25.51 5.70
N ILE A 137 14.23 -25.73 4.43
CA ILE A 137 14.58 -26.95 3.69
C ILE A 137 16.03 -26.79 3.25
N THR A 138 16.97 -27.56 3.82
CA THR A 138 18.40 -27.46 3.46
C THR A 138 18.82 -28.49 2.42
N GLN A 139 18.11 -29.63 2.33
CA GLN A 139 18.41 -30.66 1.33
C GLN A 139 17.17 -31.47 0.95
N VAL A 140 17.06 -31.79 -0.34
CA VAL A 140 16.12 -32.76 -0.90
C VAL A 140 16.94 -33.70 -1.78
N ALA A 141 16.96 -34.99 -1.48
CA ALA A 141 17.79 -35.98 -2.18
C ALA A 141 17.14 -37.36 -2.16
N SER A 142 17.56 -38.28 -3.04
CA SER A 142 17.06 -39.67 -3.02
C SER A 142 17.41 -40.42 -1.72
N HIS A 143 18.51 -40.04 -1.07
CA HIS A 143 18.95 -40.56 0.21
C HIS A 143 19.80 -39.52 0.95
N ILE A 144 19.57 -39.34 2.24
CA ILE A 144 20.41 -38.50 3.12
C ILE A 144 21.02 -39.39 4.21
N ALA A 145 22.35 -39.45 4.25
CA ALA A 145 23.10 -40.20 5.25
C ALA A 145 22.94 -39.54 6.64
N THR A 146 22.65 -40.35 7.66
CA THR A 146 22.43 -39.84 9.03
C THR A 146 23.73 -39.66 9.82
N ALA A 147 24.85 -40.19 9.32
CA ALA A 147 26.14 -40.16 10.02
C ALA A 147 26.72 -38.75 10.20
N ASP A 148 26.36 -37.82 9.32
CA ASP A 148 26.85 -36.44 9.33
C ASP A 148 25.83 -35.44 9.93
N LEU A 149 24.74 -35.95 10.51
CA LEU A 149 23.66 -35.13 11.08
C LEU A 149 23.81 -35.02 12.60
N PRO A 150 23.29 -33.95 13.23
CA PRO A 150 23.30 -33.81 14.69
C PRO A 150 22.60 -34.99 15.40
N ASP A 151 23.12 -35.37 16.57
CA ASP A 151 22.60 -36.48 17.37
C ASP A 151 21.15 -36.28 17.85
N ASP A 152 20.68 -35.04 17.95
CA ASP A 152 19.34 -34.65 18.41
C ASP A 152 18.31 -34.52 17.27
N ILE A 153 18.64 -34.99 16.06
CA ILE A 153 17.76 -34.90 14.90
C ILE A 153 16.46 -35.70 15.09
N VAL A 154 15.34 -35.08 14.70
CA VAL A 154 14.04 -35.74 14.66
C VAL A 154 13.89 -36.45 13.32
N ILE A 155 13.69 -37.78 13.35
CA ILE A 155 13.52 -38.58 12.12
C ILE A 155 12.06 -39.04 11.99
N HIS A 156 11.47 -38.80 10.82
CA HIS A 156 10.15 -39.29 10.44
C HIS A 156 10.26 -40.22 9.24
N ASP A 157 9.65 -41.41 9.34
CA ASP A 157 9.50 -42.32 8.19
C ASP A 157 8.23 -41.98 7.41
N GLY A 158 8.41 -41.50 6.19
CA GLY A 158 7.35 -41.13 5.25
C GLY A 158 6.97 -42.24 4.27
N THR A 159 7.40 -43.48 4.50
CA THR A 159 7.09 -44.63 3.63
C THR A 159 5.59 -44.71 3.32
N GLY A 160 5.26 -44.73 2.02
CA GLY A 160 3.87 -44.77 1.54
C GLY A 160 3.08 -43.46 1.70
N ARG A 161 3.73 -42.37 2.14
CA ARG A 161 3.11 -41.05 2.32
C ARG A 161 3.62 -40.04 1.30
N MET A 162 2.76 -39.08 1.00
CA MET A 162 3.07 -37.96 0.13
C MET A 162 3.45 -36.74 0.97
N LEU A 163 4.46 -35.99 0.52
CA LEU A 163 4.91 -34.75 1.14
C LEU A 163 4.74 -33.60 0.14
N THR A 164 4.07 -32.54 0.55
CA THR A 164 3.87 -31.33 -0.25
C THR A 164 4.34 -30.10 0.53
N SER A 165 4.50 -28.97 -0.16
CA SER A 165 4.53 -27.69 0.52
C SER A 165 3.21 -27.46 1.26
N GLY A 166 3.26 -26.70 2.35
CA GLY A 166 2.04 -26.21 2.99
C GLY A 166 1.24 -25.32 2.05
N ILE A 167 -0.09 -25.42 2.11
CA ILE A 167 -0.98 -24.61 1.28
C ILE A 167 -0.91 -23.14 1.76
N ILE A 168 -0.97 -22.22 0.81
CA ILE A 168 -1.02 -20.78 1.02
C ILE A 168 -2.41 -20.29 0.57
N ASP A 169 -3.19 -19.79 1.51
CA ASP A 169 -4.48 -19.19 1.24
C ASP A 169 -4.32 -17.67 1.05
N MET A 170 -4.50 -17.20 -0.18
CA MET A 170 -4.26 -15.81 -0.54
C MET A 170 -5.45 -14.88 -0.24
N HIS A 171 -6.56 -15.39 0.30
CA HIS A 171 -7.75 -14.60 0.56
C HIS A 171 -8.55 -15.17 1.73
N SER A 172 -8.22 -14.74 2.94
CA SER A 172 -8.80 -15.28 4.15
C SER A 172 -9.37 -14.19 5.07
N HIS A 173 -10.44 -14.54 5.78
CA HIS A 173 -11.01 -13.73 6.85
C HIS A 173 -10.85 -14.40 8.23
N THR A 174 -10.10 -15.51 8.32
CA THR A 174 -9.86 -16.20 9.60
C THR A 174 -9.27 -15.25 10.65
N GLY A 175 -9.78 -15.34 11.87
CA GLY A 175 -9.39 -14.45 12.97
C GLY A 175 -10.10 -13.09 12.97
N VAL A 176 -10.55 -12.57 11.83
CA VAL A 176 -11.38 -11.35 11.75
C VAL A 176 -12.86 -11.63 11.45
N ASP A 177 -13.18 -12.86 11.05
CA ASP A 177 -14.52 -13.45 10.92
C ASP A 177 -14.53 -14.75 11.75
N SER A 178 -14.47 -14.62 13.08
CA SER A 178 -14.20 -15.76 13.98
C SER A 178 -15.37 -16.76 14.06
N LEU A 179 -15.09 -18.06 14.27
CA LEU A 179 -16.12 -19.05 14.64
C LEU A 179 -16.09 -19.40 16.14
N PRO A 180 -17.25 -19.67 16.76
CA PRO A 180 -18.59 -19.45 16.21
C PRO A 180 -18.84 -17.95 15.97
N ASN A 181 -19.59 -17.65 14.91
CA ASN A 181 -19.89 -16.26 14.56
C ASN A 181 -20.62 -15.59 15.74
N SER A 182 -20.11 -14.44 16.14
CA SER A 182 -20.73 -13.59 17.13
C SER A 182 -20.49 -12.13 16.76
N ARG A 183 -21.39 -11.24 17.17
CA ARG A 183 -21.24 -9.79 16.95
C ARG A 183 -19.93 -9.22 17.51
N GLY A 184 -19.36 -9.87 18.53
CA GLY A 184 -18.11 -9.43 19.15
C GLY A 184 -16.84 -9.92 18.46
N GLY A 185 -16.95 -10.73 17.41
CA GLY A 185 -15.83 -11.19 16.59
C GLY A 185 -16.06 -10.98 15.09
N GLU A 186 -16.97 -10.05 14.74
CA GLU A 186 -17.31 -9.65 13.36
C GLU A 186 -16.50 -8.40 12.97
N ASP A 187 -15.18 -8.53 12.93
CA ASP A 187 -14.22 -7.45 12.64
C ASP A 187 -13.78 -7.46 11.16
N THR A 188 -14.54 -8.15 10.32
CA THR A 188 -14.17 -8.40 8.92
C THR A 188 -14.24 -7.13 8.07
N ASN A 189 -15.18 -6.22 8.31
CA ASN A 189 -15.35 -5.01 7.52
C ASN A 189 -15.51 -3.78 8.41
N GLU A 190 -14.71 -2.73 8.17
CA GLU A 190 -14.89 -1.43 8.81
C GLU A 190 -15.96 -0.62 8.07
N LEU A 191 -17.24 -0.84 8.39
CA LEU A 191 -18.34 -0.29 7.61
C LEU A 191 -18.67 1.19 7.90
N SER A 192 -17.86 1.89 8.70
CA SER A 192 -18.04 3.33 8.96
C SER A 192 -17.80 4.22 7.73
N SER A 193 -17.00 3.77 6.75
CA SER A 193 -16.74 4.49 5.50
C SER A 193 -16.52 3.53 4.33
N ASP A 194 -16.86 3.90 3.09
CA ASP A 194 -16.60 3.08 1.88
C ASP A 194 -15.11 2.97 1.53
N THR A 195 -14.29 3.91 2.01
CA THR A 195 -12.85 3.92 1.79
C THR A 195 -12.14 4.08 3.12
N THR A 196 -11.50 3.00 3.58
CA THR A 196 -10.83 2.90 4.89
C THR A 196 -9.39 2.38 4.72
N PRO A 197 -8.52 3.05 3.95
CA PRO A 197 -7.13 2.58 3.74
C PRO A 197 -6.32 2.47 5.04
N TYR A 198 -6.70 3.21 6.08
CA TYR A 198 -6.00 3.32 7.36
C TYR A 198 -6.25 2.18 8.35
N VAL A 199 -7.25 1.32 8.12
CA VAL A 199 -7.49 0.17 9.01
C VAL A 199 -6.63 -1.01 8.61
N ARG A 200 -6.38 -1.90 9.57
CA ARG A 200 -5.45 -3.02 9.40
C ARG A 200 -6.10 -4.29 9.94
N SER A 201 -6.13 -5.36 9.15
CA SER A 201 -6.72 -6.63 9.59
C SER A 201 -6.03 -7.21 10.84
N ILE A 202 -4.74 -6.89 11.05
CA ILE A 202 -4.00 -7.33 12.23
C ILE A 202 -4.54 -6.73 13.55
N ASP A 203 -5.16 -5.55 13.51
CA ASP A 203 -5.68 -4.88 14.71
C ASP A 203 -6.95 -5.58 15.25
N GLY A 204 -7.71 -6.24 14.38
CA GLY A 204 -8.90 -7.04 14.73
C GLY A 204 -8.65 -8.56 14.71
N PHE A 205 -7.42 -9.00 14.46
CA PHE A 205 -7.12 -10.42 14.30
C PHE A 205 -7.14 -11.15 15.64
N ASN A 206 -7.98 -12.17 15.75
CA ASN A 206 -8.02 -13.09 16.88
C ASN A 206 -7.10 -14.31 16.66
N PRO A 207 -5.90 -14.37 17.27
CA PRO A 207 -4.97 -15.50 17.13
C PRO A 207 -5.47 -16.78 17.80
N LEU A 208 -6.52 -16.69 18.63
CA LEU A 208 -7.14 -17.81 19.33
C LEU A 208 -8.43 -18.28 18.65
N ASP A 209 -8.75 -17.79 17.45
CA ASP A 209 -9.89 -18.27 16.67
C ASP A 209 -9.74 -19.79 16.43
N PRO A 210 -10.68 -20.62 16.91
CA PRO A 210 -10.62 -22.06 16.73
C PRO A 210 -10.60 -22.50 15.26
N GLN A 211 -11.06 -21.65 14.33
CA GLN A 211 -10.94 -21.91 12.89
C GLN A 211 -9.50 -22.10 12.44
N ILE A 212 -8.53 -21.45 13.08
CA ILE A 212 -7.12 -21.57 12.72
C ILE A 212 -6.69 -23.04 12.81
N GLN A 213 -7.15 -23.78 13.82
CA GLN A 213 -6.85 -25.21 13.96
C GLN A 213 -7.55 -26.06 12.91
N ILE A 214 -8.78 -25.71 12.53
CA ILE A 214 -9.54 -26.40 11.49
C ILE A 214 -8.85 -26.21 10.13
N ILE A 215 -8.50 -24.98 9.77
CA ILE A 215 -7.81 -24.62 8.53
C ILE A 215 -6.44 -25.30 8.44
N LYS A 216 -5.68 -25.25 9.54
CA LYS A 216 -4.39 -25.95 9.68
C LYS A 216 -4.52 -27.46 9.48
N SER A 217 -5.60 -28.09 9.95
CA SER A 217 -5.82 -29.52 9.77
C SER A 217 -5.99 -29.94 8.29
N GLY A 218 -6.39 -29.00 7.43
CA GLY A 218 -6.46 -29.19 5.98
C GLY A 218 -5.13 -28.99 5.24
N GLY A 219 -4.03 -28.72 5.96
CA GLY A 219 -2.70 -28.49 5.36
C GLY A 219 -2.42 -27.03 4.95
N VAL A 220 -3.30 -26.09 5.30
CA VAL A 220 -3.05 -24.65 5.13
C VAL A 220 -2.09 -24.17 6.21
N THR A 221 -0.95 -23.66 5.80
CA THR A 221 0.10 -23.21 6.73
C THR A 221 0.20 -21.70 6.83
N THR A 222 -0.31 -21.00 5.83
CA THR A 222 -0.15 -19.55 5.65
C THR A 222 -1.42 -18.99 5.06
N SER A 223 -1.88 -17.85 5.56
CA SER A 223 -2.99 -17.10 4.97
C SER A 223 -2.67 -15.62 4.86
N LEU A 224 -3.11 -14.95 3.80
CA LEU A 224 -3.26 -13.51 3.75
C LEU A 224 -4.59 -13.15 4.40
N ILE A 225 -4.54 -12.64 5.63
CA ILE A 225 -5.72 -12.20 6.37
C ILE A 225 -6.04 -10.77 5.96
N LEU A 226 -7.22 -10.58 5.39
CA LEU A 226 -7.62 -9.33 4.76
C LEU A 226 -9.01 -8.87 5.21
N PRO A 227 -9.28 -7.54 5.19
CA PRO A 227 -10.62 -7.02 5.35
C PRO A 227 -11.57 -7.61 4.30
N GLY A 228 -12.87 -7.53 4.53
CA GLY A 228 -13.88 -8.07 3.64
C GLY A 228 -14.06 -7.26 2.35
N SER A 229 -15.24 -7.38 1.77
CA SER A 229 -15.62 -6.68 0.54
C SER A 229 -16.70 -5.64 0.72
N GLY A 230 -17.04 -5.29 1.97
CA GLY A 230 -18.05 -4.29 2.28
C GLY A 230 -17.68 -2.90 1.77
N ASN A 231 -16.38 -2.60 1.67
CA ASN A 231 -15.79 -1.32 1.28
C ASN A 231 -15.15 -1.43 -0.12
N ASN A 232 -15.10 -0.31 -0.87
CA ASN A 232 -14.24 -0.21 -2.06
C ASN A 232 -12.75 -0.36 -1.70
N ILE A 233 -12.28 0.34 -0.66
CA ILE A 233 -10.94 0.15 -0.07
C ILE A 233 -11.17 -0.28 1.37
N GLY A 234 -10.90 -1.55 1.68
CA GLY A 234 -11.20 -2.15 2.97
C GLY A 234 -10.09 -2.03 4.02
N GLY A 235 -8.87 -1.68 3.60
CA GLY A 235 -7.71 -1.53 4.48
C GLY A 235 -6.62 -2.56 4.24
N GLU A 236 -5.63 -2.55 5.13
CA GLU A 236 -4.43 -3.35 5.03
C GLU A 236 -4.67 -4.82 5.41
N ALA A 237 -3.92 -5.70 4.74
CA ALA A 237 -3.93 -7.13 4.94
C ALA A 237 -2.52 -7.65 5.31
N TYR A 238 -2.50 -8.74 6.09
CA TYR A 238 -1.29 -9.26 6.73
C TYR A 238 -1.15 -10.76 6.48
N VAL A 239 0.06 -11.20 6.12
CA VAL A 239 0.35 -12.62 5.87
C VAL A 239 0.75 -13.29 7.17
N LEU A 240 -0.04 -14.25 7.62
CA LEU A 240 0.17 -14.95 8.89
C LEU A 240 0.43 -16.45 8.66
N LYS A 241 1.24 -17.07 9.54
CA LYS A 241 1.39 -18.53 9.62
C LYS A 241 0.52 -19.09 10.73
N HIS A 242 -0.16 -20.19 10.45
CA HIS A 242 -1.06 -20.90 11.38
C HIS A 242 -0.34 -21.80 12.39
N ALA A 243 0.98 -21.67 12.53
CA ALA A 243 1.79 -22.52 13.39
C ALA A 243 1.66 -22.14 14.89
N VAL A 244 0.45 -21.88 15.39
CA VAL A 244 0.18 -21.49 16.78
C VAL A 244 -0.68 -22.52 17.52
N GLY A 245 -0.59 -22.52 18.85
CA GLY A 245 -1.36 -23.38 19.76
C GLY A 245 -0.82 -24.83 19.90
N PRO A 246 -1.12 -25.52 21.02
CA PRO A 246 -0.70 -26.91 21.26
C PRO A 246 -1.52 -27.92 20.41
N LEU A 247 -1.08 -29.16 20.18
CA LEU A 247 -0.10 -29.99 20.92
C LEU A 247 1.18 -30.35 20.13
N ASN A 248 1.50 -29.65 19.04
CA ASN A 248 2.81 -29.70 18.37
C ASN A 248 3.01 -28.47 17.46
N GLY A 249 2.20 -27.42 17.67
CA GLY A 249 2.41 -26.10 17.12
C GLY A 249 3.34 -25.30 18.03
N ARG A 250 3.45 -24.00 17.77
CA ARG A 250 4.25 -23.12 18.59
C ARG A 250 3.42 -22.51 19.73
N SER A 251 4.10 -22.11 20.80
CA SER A 251 3.48 -21.59 22.01
C SER A 251 3.07 -20.12 21.90
N GLU A 252 3.54 -19.41 20.89
CA GLU A 252 3.18 -18.01 20.67
C GLU A 252 1.72 -17.88 20.25
N ILE A 253 1.05 -16.84 20.76
CA ILE A 253 -0.40 -16.62 20.60
C ILE A 253 -0.74 -15.14 20.34
N SER A 254 0.23 -14.33 19.91
CA SER A 254 -0.04 -12.95 19.46
C SER A 254 -0.12 -12.87 17.93
N ALA A 255 -0.80 -11.84 17.43
CA ALA A 255 -0.85 -11.56 15.99
C ALA A 255 0.56 -11.32 15.41
N ASP A 256 1.42 -10.61 16.16
CA ASP A 256 2.79 -10.31 15.75
C ASP A 256 3.65 -11.57 15.63
N ASP A 257 3.53 -12.50 16.58
CA ASP A 257 4.24 -13.78 16.51
C ASP A 257 3.79 -14.64 15.32
N MET A 258 2.59 -14.36 14.80
CA MET A 258 2.00 -15.03 13.65
C MET A 258 2.42 -14.44 12.31
N LEU A 259 3.08 -13.28 12.25
CA LEU A 259 3.57 -12.66 11.01
C LEU A 259 4.49 -13.60 10.23
N ALA A 260 4.18 -13.86 8.97
CA ALA A 260 4.93 -14.81 8.14
C ALA A 260 6.39 -14.40 7.93
N ASP A 261 6.65 -13.09 7.89
CA ASP A 261 7.97 -12.49 7.85
C ASP A 261 8.05 -11.34 8.88
N PRO A 262 8.48 -11.63 10.13
CA PRO A 262 8.51 -10.63 11.19
C PRO A 262 9.53 -9.50 10.93
N ASP A 263 10.50 -9.72 10.04
CA ASP A 263 11.53 -8.73 9.72
C ASP A 263 11.07 -7.79 8.58
N ARG A 264 10.14 -8.27 7.73
CA ARG A 264 9.66 -7.55 6.53
C ARG A 264 8.15 -7.72 6.36
N ASN A 265 7.39 -6.85 7.01
CA ASN A 265 5.94 -6.79 6.82
C ASN A 265 5.60 -6.06 5.52
N TRP A 266 5.29 -6.81 4.47
CA TRP A 266 4.68 -6.27 3.27
C TRP A 266 3.25 -5.79 3.60
N ARG A 267 2.94 -4.57 3.21
CA ARG A 267 1.57 -4.03 3.31
C ARG A 267 0.80 -4.45 2.06
N TYR A 268 -0.25 -5.23 2.25
CA TYR A 268 -1.20 -5.59 1.20
C TYR A 268 -2.44 -4.70 1.37
N MET A 269 -3.02 -4.20 0.29
CA MET A 269 -4.24 -3.40 0.37
C MET A 269 -5.42 -4.17 -0.22
N LYS A 270 -6.47 -4.36 0.58
CA LYS A 270 -7.69 -4.98 0.09
C LYS A 270 -8.57 -3.94 -0.59
N MET A 271 -8.87 -4.19 -1.85
CA MET A 271 -9.86 -3.42 -2.61
C MET A 271 -10.98 -4.35 -3.11
N ALA A 272 -12.22 -3.87 -3.13
CA ALA A 272 -13.35 -4.58 -3.72
C ALA A 272 -13.86 -3.79 -4.93
N CYS A 273 -13.79 -4.40 -6.12
CA CYS A 273 -14.22 -3.78 -7.37
C CYS A 273 -15.59 -4.29 -7.87
N GLY A 274 -16.32 -5.00 -6.99
CA GLY A 274 -17.59 -5.65 -7.27
C GLY A 274 -18.78 -4.91 -6.68
N GLU A 275 -19.93 -5.56 -6.61
CA GLU A 275 -21.21 -4.96 -6.21
C GLU A 275 -21.41 -4.79 -4.69
N ASN A 276 -20.46 -5.21 -3.86
CA ASN A 276 -20.66 -5.27 -2.42
C ASN A 276 -20.69 -3.88 -1.76
N ALA A 277 -19.78 -2.98 -2.14
CA ALA A 277 -19.77 -1.60 -1.66
C ALA A 277 -21.09 -0.88 -1.97
N LYS A 278 -21.57 -0.94 -3.21
CA LYS A 278 -22.88 -0.37 -3.56
C LYS A 278 -24.07 -1.05 -2.90
N ARG A 279 -23.97 -2.32 -2.50
CA ARG A 279 -25.02 -3.00 -1.71
C ARG A 279 -25.04 -2.50 -0.26
N VAL A 280 -23.87 -2.21 0.32
CA VAL A 280 -23.74 -1.74 1.70
C VAL A 280 -24.08 -0.25 1.82
N TYR A 281 -23.54 0.59 0.95
CA TYR A 281 -23.66 2.04 1.07
C TYR A 281 -24.72 2.67 0.16
N GLY A 282 -25.06 2.00 -0.95
CA GLY A 282 -25.84 2.57 -2.03
C GLY A 282 -27.33 2.70 -1.74
N HIS A 283 -27.76 3.92 -1.41
CA HIS A 283 -29.17 4.28 -1.26
C HIS A 283 -29.51 5.52 -2.09
N VAL A 284 -30.70 5.53 -2.71
CA VAL A 284 -31.18 6.68 -3.49
C VAL A 284 -31.33 7.89 -2.57
N GLY A 285 -30.82 9.04 -2.99
CA GLY A 285 -30.88 10.29 -2.22
C GLY A 285 -29.87 10.38 -1.06
N ARG A 286 -29.02 9.37 -0.85
CA ARG A 286 -27.91 9.44 0.09
C ARG A 286 -26.74 10.20 -0.53
N HIS A 287 -26.09 11.05 0.25
CA HIS A 287 -24.94 11.86 -0.18
C HIS A 287 -23.58 11.22 0.16
N PHE A 288 -23.57 9.94 0.52
CA PHE A 288 -22.37 9.20 0.88
C PHE A 288 -22.41 7.77 0.33
N GLY A 289 -21.26 7.33 -0.19
CA GLY A 289 -21.00 6.00 -0.71
C GLY A 289 -21.47 5.78 -2.14
N PRO A 290 -21.01 4.70 -2.78
CA PRO A 290 -21.34 4.40 -4.16
C PRO A 290 -22.77 3.83 -4.27
N PHE A 291 -23.59 4.39 -5.16
CA PHE A 291 -24.87 3.77 -5.54
C PHE A 291 -24.74 2.80 -6.73
N SER A 292 -23.76 3.05 -7.59
CA SER A 292 -23.52 2.31 -8.83
C SER A 292 -22.02 2.17 -9.08
N ARG A 293 -21.64 1.36 -10.08
CA ARG A 293 -20.25 1.23 -10.54
C ARG A 293 -19.61 2.57 -10.94
N LEU A 294 -20.42 3.54 -11.38
CA LEU A 294 -19.95 4.89 -11.67
C LEU A 294 -19.46 5.60 -10.40
N GLY A 295 -20.17 5.40 -9.29
CA GLY A 295 -19.79 5.89 -7.96
C GLY A 295 -18.56 5.16 -7.44
N GLU A 296 -18.51 3.83 -7.55
CA GLU A 296 -17.36 3.02 -7.09
C GLU A 296 -16.06 3.49 -7.77
N ALA A 297 -16.08 3.64 -9.10
CA ALA A 297 -14.93 4.15 -9.85
C ALA A 297 -14.56 5.61 -9.51
N TRP A 298 -15.52 6.43 -9.07
CA TRP A 298 -15.22 7.77 -8.57
C TRP A 298 -14.51 7.71 -7.22
N TYR A 299 -14.98 6.89 -6.28
CA TYR A 299 -14.37 6.73 -4.95
C TYR A 299 -12.91 6.23 -5.04
N PHE A 300 -12.62 5.27 -5.90
CA PHE A 300 -11.23 4.85 -6.15
C PHE A 300 -10.36 5.98 -6.67
N ARG A 301 -10.79 6.68 -7.75
CA ARG A 301 -10.02 7.80 -8.31
C ARG A 301 -9.83 8.92 -7.30
N HIS A 302 -10.85 9.21 -6.50
CA HIS A 302 -10.80 10.24 -5.48
C HIS A 302 -9.81 9.89 -4.37
N ALA A 303 -9.78 8.64 -3.90
CA ALA A 303 -8.82 8.17 -2.90
C ALA A 303 -7.39 8.21 -3.44
N PHE A 304 -7.14 7.68 -4.64
CA PHE A 304 -5.80 7.71 -5.24
C PHE A 304 -5.30 9.13 -5.54
N GLU A 305 -6.18 10.07 -5.90
CA GLU A 305 -5.81 11.47 -6.10
C GLU A 305 -5.36 12.13 -4.78
N GLN A 306 -6.07 11.84 -3.68
CA GLN A 306 -5.69 12.32 -2.35
C GLN A 306 -4.36 11.72 -1.89
N ALA A 307 -4.20 10.40 -2.02
CA ALA A 307 -2.94 9.71 -1.70
C ALA A 307 -1.75 10.27 -2.50
N ARG A 308 -1.94 10.52 -3.80
CA ARG A 308 -0.92 11.14 -4.66
C ARG A 308 -0.56 12.55 -4.19
N SER A 309 -1.56 13.37 -3.87
CA SER A 309 -1.35 14.73 -3.36
C SER A 309 -0.59 14.70 -2.03
N TYR A 310 -0.92 13.76 -1.14
CA TYR A 310 -0.22 13.57 0.13
C TYR A 310 1.25 13.16 -0.07
N ASN A 311 1.51 12.18 -0.95
CA ASN A 311 2.86 11.75 -1.28
C ASN A 311 3.69 12.93 -1.87
N GLN A 312 3.12 13.72 -2.78
CA GLN A 312 3.78 14.91 -3.33
C GLN A 312 4.16 15.93 -2.24
N LYS A 313 3.29 16.17 -1.26
CA LYS A 313 3.61 17.09 -0.14
C LYS A 313 4.80 16.56 0.68
N GLN A 314 4.88 15.25 0.90
CA GLN A 314 6.01 14.64 1.61
C GLN A 314 7.30 14.77 0.79
N ASP A 315 7.24 14.49 -0.51
CA ASP A 315 8.38 14.63 -1.42
C ASP A 315 8.89 16.08 -1.49
N ASP A 316 7.99 17.04 -1.61
CA ASP A 316 8.31 18.47 -1.63
C ASP A 316 8.95 18.91 -0.31
N TRP A 317 8.40 18.45 0.82
CA TRP A 317 8.96 18.72 2.14
C TRP A 317 10.37 18.15 2.27
N CYS A 318 10.58 16.89 1.88
CA CYS A 318 11.87 16.24 1.95
C CYS A 318 12.90 16.90 1.01
N ALA A 319 12.49 17.31 -0.19
CA ALA A 319 13.37 18.01 -1.14
C ALA A 319 13.79 19.39 -0.61
N ALA A 320 12.87 20.12 0.02
CA ALA A 320 13.19 21.39 0.67
C ALA A 320 14.14 21.19 1.87
N ALA A 321 13.93 20.14 2.67
CA ALA A 321 14.81 19.81 3.80
C ALA A 321 16.22 19.44 3.33
N ASP A 322 16.37 18.73 2.21
CA ASP A 322 17.69 18.46 1.59
C ASP A 322 18.40 19.74 1.15
N GLN A 323 17.64 20.69 0.59
CA GLN A 323 18.21 21.92 0.03
C GLN A 323 18.57 22.96 1.09
N PHE A 324 17.74 23.11 2.12
CA PHE A 324 17.82 24.21 3.07
C PHE A 324 18.15 23.77 4.51
N GLY A 325 18.19 22.47 4.77
CA GLY A 325 18.30 21.89 6.11
C GLY A 325 16.93 21.73 6.79
N ALA A 326 16.77 20.65 7.54
CA ALA A 326 15.52 20.33 8.23
C ALA A 326 15.08 21.45 9.21
N GLU A 327 16.04 22.10 9.86
CA GLU A 327 15.81 23.23 10.76
C GLU A 327 15.29 24.49 10.05
N ALA A 328 15.41 24.59 8.72
CA ALA A 328 14.90 25.71 7.93
C ALA A 328 13.42 25.54 7.53
N MET A 329 12.85 24.35 7.74
CA MET A 329 11.46 24.04 7.41
C MET A 329 10.49 24.86 8.25
N GLN A 330 9.37 25.25 7.63
CA GLN A 330 8.33 26.07 8.26
C GLN A 330 7.18 25.24 8.85
N ASP A 331 7.14 23.96 8.53
CA ASP A 331 6.17 22.97 9.00
C ASP A 331 6.88 21.61 9.21
N TYR A 332 6.23 20.69 9.92
CA TYR A 332 6.68 19.30 10.04
C TYR A 332 6.38 18.51 8.76
N LEU A 333 7.04 17.36 8.60
CA LEU A 333 6.71 16.42 7.52
C LEU A 333 5.22 16.02 7.63
N PRO A 334 4.44 16.04 6.54
CA PRO A 334 3.06 15.57 6.59
C PRO A 334 2.96 14.11 7.07
N THR A 335 2.18 13.88 8.12
CA THR A 335 1.92 12.56 8.74
C THR A 335 0.42 12.35 8.96
N GLU A 336 -0.36 12.35 7.88
CA GLU A 336 -1.80 12.07 7.91
C GLU A 336 -2.00 10.55 8.06
N LEU A 337 -2.51 10.11 9.21
CA LEU A 337 -2.75 8.67 9.51
C LEU A 337 -3.71 8.00 8.53
N GLU A 338 -4.58 8.78 7.88
CA GLU A 338 -5.50 8.27 6.86
C GLU A 338 -4.76 7.63 5.66
N TRP A 339 -3.52 8.06 5.40
CA TRP A 339 -2.71 7.69 4.23
C TRP A 339 -1.34 7.10 4.63
N GLU A 340 -1.21 6.58 5.85
CA GLU A 340 0.07 6.05 6.38
C GLU A 340 0.68 4.90 5.58
#